data_AF-A0A117RR16-F1
#
_entry.id   AF-A0A117RR16-F1
#
_cell.length_a   1.000
_cell.length_b   1.000
_cell.length_c   1.000
_cell.angle_alpha   90.00
_cell.angle_beta   90.00
_cell.angle_gamma   90.00
#
_symmetry.space_group_name_H-M   'P 1'
#
loop_
_entity.id
_entity.type
_entity.pdbx_description
1 polymer ?
#
loop_
_entity_poly.entity_id
_entity_poly.type
_entity_poly.pdbx_seq_one_letter_code
_entity_poly.pdbx_strand_id
1 'polypeptide(L)'
;MEAPLYPDFPLDPSTPPGGQPAFWVGPRHLAGDDGRLYDGVADTLSGLGWTSLTIVRGRQEPDEEPEDRQVLRSTVLHISPDALRWAQWNLPDEPFHLGDLPIAWQISARADTSSPLAAWSSYFTTDVPGEAVADFLVALDARDQPAVPLTAPEKVLDAVAAHGWLRDIDQPQAAATDPTFTSHISLGEVPPLIQDADPRALTTAADEAGPAGWQAWAEPALGAPCLWAVSFGSSAPHDLVAAFAASLTSTAPVLRRVLPEATRERLLRAPA
;
A
#
# COMPACT_ATOMS: atom_id res chain seq x y z
N MET A 1 -38.31 -8.11 -24.51
CA MET A 1 -38.11 -6.69 -24.17
C MET A 1 -38.02 -6.67 -22.65
N GLU A 2 -36.78 -6.69 -22.15
CA GLU A 2 -36.45 -6.84 -20.73
C GLU A 2 -36.72 -5.51 -20.00
N ALA A 3 -37.25 -5.61 -18.79
CA ALA A 3 -37.52 -4.47 -17.92
C ALA A 3 -36.22 -4.03 -17.22
N PRO A 4 -35.98 -2.72 -17.03
CA PRO A 4 -34.83 -2.26 -16.26
C PRO A 4 -35.06 -2.56 -14.77
N LEU A 5 -34.25 -3.47 -14.23
CA LEU A 5 -34.15 -3.72 -12.79
C LEU A 5 -33.19 -2.70 -12.18
N TYR A 6 -33.68 -1.51 -11.85
CA TYR A 6 -33.27 -0.70 -10.69
C TYR A 6 -34.20 0.53 -10.64
N PRO A 7 -35.12 0.64 -9.64
CA PRO A 7 -35.77 1.91 -9.36
C PRO A 7 -34.77 2.80 -8.61
N ASP A 8 -34.61 4.02 -9.11
CA ASP A 8 -33.92 5.11 -8.42
C ASP A 8 -34.42 5.21 -6.97
N PHE A 9 -33.55 4.97 -6.00
CA PHE A 9 -33.90 5.12 -4.60
C PHE A 9 -34.05 6.61 -4.26
N PRO A 10 -35.13 7.00 -3.55
CA PRO A 10 -35.33 8.38 -3.16
C PRO A 10 -34.29 8.81 -2.12
N LEU A 11 -33.67 9.96 -2.37
CA LEU A 11 -32.76 10.65 -1.46
C LEU A 11 -33.39 10.79 -0.06
N ASP A 12 -32.70 10.29 0.96
CA ASP A 12 -33.09 10.46 2.36
C ASP A 12 -32.99 11.95 2.75
N PRO A 13 -34.08 12.59 3.22
CA PRO A 13 -34.10 14.02 3.54
C PRO A 13 -33.28 14.41 4.78
N SER A 14 -32.58 13.48 5.41
CA SER A 14 -31.74 13.74 6.59
C SER A 14 -30.27 14.09 6.28
N THR A 15 -29.88 14.14 5.00
CA THR A 15 -28.52 14.53 4.59
C THR A 15 -28.37 16.06 4.60
N PRO A 16 -27.43 16.66 5.35
CA PRO A 16 -27.16 18.09 5.25
C PRO A 16 -26.73 18.44 3.81
N PRO A 17 -27.19 19.58 3.25
CA PRO A 17 -26.92 19.91 1.86
C PRO A 17 -25.42 20.16 1.66
N GLY A 18 -24.74 19.24 0.99
CA GLY A 18 -23.33 19.37 0.58
C GLY A 18 -22.39 18.23 0.98
N GLY A 19 -22.84 17.23 1.74
CA GLY A 19 -22.03 16.04 2.01
C GLY A 19 -22.09 15.07 0.83
N GLN A 20 -20.94 14.68 0.25
CA GLN A 20 -20.93 13.53 -0.67
C GLN A 20 -21.43 12.28 0.08
N PRO A 21 -22.33 11.48 -0.52
CA PRO A 21 -22.80 10.26 0.11
C PRO A 21 -21.64 9.31 0.40
N ALA A 22 -21.61 8.75 1.60
CA ALA A 22 -20.64 7.75 1.99
C ALA A 22 -21.27 6.36 1.93
N PHE A 23 -20.47 5.36 1.58
CA PHE A 23 -20.88 3.98 1.41
C PHE A 23 -19.99 3.06 2.22
N TRP A 24 -20.59 2.09 2.90
CA TRP A 24 -19.90 0.90 3.35
C TRP A 24 -19.67 -0.02 2.16
N VAL A 25 -18.41 -0.31 1.83
CA VAL A 25 -18.05 -1.11 0.67
C VAL A 25 -17.12 -2.28 0.97
N GLY A 26 -17.23 -3.35 0.18
CA GLY A 26 -16.31 -4.48 0.20
C GLY A 26 -16.31 -5.24 -1.12
N PRO A 27 -15.30 -6.10 -1.37
CA PRO A 27 -14.18 -6.41 -0.47
C PRO A 27 -13.12 -5.30 -0.44
N ARG A 28 -12.39 -5.18 0.67
CA ARG A 28 -11.45 -4.06 0.91
C ARG A 28 -10.38 -3.93 -0.17
N HIS A 29 -9.80 -5.04 -0.62
CA HIS A 29 -8.78 -5.06 -1.67
C HIS A 29 -9.25 -4.48 -3.02
N LEU A 30 -10.55 -4.34 -3.27
CA LEU A 30 -11.10 -3.68 -4.46
C LEU A 30 -11.66 -2.29 -4.20
N ALA A 31 -11.75 -1.88 -2.93
CA ALA A 31 -12.37 -0.61 -2.54
C ALA A 31 -11.48 0.60 -2.78
N GLY A 32 -10.20 0.39 -3.12
CA GLY A 32 -9.20 1.44 -3.34
C GLY A 32 -9.09 2.43 -2.18
N ASP A 33 -8.50 3.59 -2.45
CA ASP A 33 -8.59 4.79 -1.61
C ASP A 33 -9.66 5.75 -2.15
N ASP A 34 -10.23 6.61 -1.31
CA ASP A 34 -11.19 7.65 -1.74
C ASP A 34 -10.60 9.06 -1.81
N GLY A 35 -9.28 9.16 -2.07
CA GLY A 35 -8.52 10.40 -2.13
C GLY A 35 -8.07 10.90 -0.75
N ARG A 36 -8.04 10.02 0.24
CA ARG A 36 -7.75 10.30 1.65
C ARG A 36 -6.62 9.44 2.21
N LEU A 37 -5.87 8.74 1.35
CA LEU A 37 -4.79 7.84 1.76
C LEU A 37 -3.78 8.55 2.66
N TYR A 38 -3.36 9.77 2.29
CA TYR A 38 -2.46 10.55 3.11
C TYR A 38 -3.09 10.88 4.47
N ASP A 39 -4.29 11.49 4.48
CA ASP A 39 -4.96 11.92 5.71
C ASP A 39 -5.17 10.75 6.68
N GLY A 40 -5.69 9.62 6.21
CA GLY A 40 -5.97 8.46 7.06
C GLY A 40 -4.70 7.85 7.66
N VAL A 41 -3.63 7.77 6.88
CA VAL A 41 -2.33 7.26 7.35
C VAL A 41 -1.65 8.27 8.28
N ALA A 42 -1.68 9.56 7.95
CA ALA A 42 -1.08 10.62 8.76
C ALA A 42 -1.82 10.78 10.11
N ASP A 43 -3.13 10.64 10.14
CA ASP A 43 -3.93 10.62 11.38
C ASP A 43 -3.54 9.43 12.25
N THR A 44 -3.36 8.24 11.66
CA THR A 44 -2.88 7.04 12.37
C THR A 44 -1.50 7.27 12.98
N LEU A 45 -0.54 7.76 12.19
CA LEU A 45 0.82 8.06 12.64
C LEU A 45 0.83 9.11 13.76
N SER A 46 0.01 10.14 13.65
CA SER A 46 -0.15 11.16 14.68
C SER A 46 -0.73 10.59 15.97
N GLY A 47 -1.71 9.68 15.87
CA GLY A 47 -2.28 8.95 17.01
C GLY A 47 -1.28 8.03 17.71
N LEU A 48 -0.30 7.49 16.97
CA LEU A 48 0.84 6.72 17.50
C LEU A 48 1.95 7.62 18.08
N GLY A 49 1.81 8.95 17.99
CA GLY A 49 2.79 9.91 18.50
C GLY A 49 4.01 10.12 17.59
N TRP A 50 3.94 9.73 16.32
CA TRP A 50 5.01 9.99 15.36
C TRP A 50 5.07 11.48 15.02
N THR A 51 6.30 11.99 14.88
CA THR A 51 6.52 13.40 14.56
C THR A 51 6.54 13.59 13.05
N SER A 52 5.71 14.51 12.53
CA SER A 52 5.68 14.89 11.12
C SER A 52 6.59 16.08 10.83
N LEU A 53 7.35 15.99 9.74
CA LEU A 53 8.24 17.02 9.22
C LEU A 53 7.96 17.21 7.73
N THR A 54 7.61 18.42 7.33
CA THR A 54 7.46 18.78 5.91
C THR A 54 8.79 19.29 5.38
N ILE A 55 9.33 18.60 4.37
CA ILE A 55 10.56 18.98 3.67
C ILE A 55 10.14 19.46 2.28
N VAL A 56 10.48 20.70 1.96
CA VAL A 56 10.33 21.24 0.60
C VAL A 56 11.73 21.36 0.02
N ARG A 57 12.02 20.56 -1.00
CA ARG A 57 13.31 20.58 -1.70
C ARG A 57 13.07 20.90 -3.17
N GLY A 58 13.77 21.89 -3.69
CA GLY A 58 13.68 22.30 -5.10
C GLY A 58 13.36 23.77 -5.26
N ARG A 59 13.65 24.30 -6.44
CA ARG A 59 13.39 25.67 -6.86
C ARG A 59 12.93 25.61 -8.30
N GLN A 60 11.75 26.13 -8.59
CA GLN A 60 11.27 26.26 -9.97
C GLN A 60 11.61 27.66 -10.46
N GLU A 61 12.64 27.79 -11.32
CA GLU A 61 12.82 29.00 -12.12
C GLU A 61 12.01 28.90 -13.43
N PRO A 62 11.30 29.96 -13.87
CA PRO A 62 10.40 29.89 -15.03
C PRO A 62 11.08 29.56 -16.36
N ASP A 63 12.37 29.87 -16.50
CA ASP A 63 13.16 29.78 -17.75
C ASP A 63 14.23 28.67 -17.70
N GLU A 64 14.19 27.76 -16.72
CA GLU A 64 15.14 26.64 -16.64
C GLU A 64 14.80 25.54 -17.66
N GLU A 65 15.83 25.12 -18.41
CA GLU A 65 15.77 23.96 -19.31
C GLU A 65 15.34 22.70 -18.52
N PRO A 66 14.55 21.79 -19.11
CA PRO A 66 14.00 20.63 -18.39
C PRO A 66 15.04 19.78 -17.66
N GLU A 67 16.27 19.71 -18.18
CA GLU A 67 17.40 18.95 -17.62
C GLU A 67 18.01 19.63 -16.37
N ASP A 68 17.85 20.94 -16.22
CA ASP A 68 18.40 21.76 -15.12
C ASP A 68 17.37 22.04 -14.01
N ARG A 69 16.10 21.71 -14.23
CA ARG A 69 15.02 21.96 -13.27
C ARG A 69 15.22 21.20 -11.97
N GLN A 70 15.28 21.93 -10.86
CA GLN A 70 15.21 21.30 -9.55
C GLN A 70 13.76 20.95 -9.21
N VAL A 71 13.40 19.67 -9.32
CA VAL A 71 12.10 19.10 -8.95
C VAL A 71 11.67 19.57 -7.56
N LEU A 72 10.49 20.18 -7.44
CA LEU A 72 9.96 20.68 -6.17
C LEU A 72 9.32 19.53 -5.40
N ARG A 73 10.15 18.77 -4.69
CA ARG A 73 9.70 17.66 -3.85
C ARG A 73 9.20 18.21 -2.53
N SER A 74 7.87 18.33 -2.41
CA SER A 74 7.22 18.40 -1.10
C SER A 74 7.06 16.98 -0.58
N THR A 75 7.91 16.65 0.39
CA THR A 75 7.90 15.35 1.05
C THR A 75 7.44 15.57 2.49
N VAL A 76 6.48 14.77 2.94
CA VAL A 76 6.14 14.70 4.36
C VAL A 76 6.80 13.46 4.96
N LEU A 77 7.63 13.67 5.96
CA LEU A 77 8.34 12.61 6.67
C LEU A 77 7.77 12.48 8.08
N HIS A 78 7.30 11.30 8.42
CA HIS A 78 6.88 10.93 9.77
C HIS A 78 7.95 10.05 10.40
N ILE A 79 8.37 10.37 11.62
CA ILE A 79 9.43 9.66 12.35
C ILE A 79 8.88 9.14 13.67
N SER A 80 9.13 7.88 14.00
CA SER A 80 8.70 7.29 15.28
C SER A 80 9.43 7.93 16.48
N PRO A 81 8.85 7.88 17.69
CA PRO A 81 9.48 8.48 18.89
C PRO A 81 10.89 7.99 19.21
N ASP A 82 11.21 6.74 18.89
CA ASP A 82 12.55 6.14 19.06
C ASP A 82 13.47 6.34 17.85
N ALA A 83 12.99 7.03 16.81
CA ALA A 83 13.68 7.28 15.54
C ALA A 83 14.16 6.02 14.80
N LEU A 84 13.59 4.84 15.07
CA LEU A 84 13.94 3.60 14.36
C LEU A 84 13.05 3.32 13.14
N ARG A 85 11.92 4.03 13.00
CA ARG A 85 10.98 3.89 11.88
C ARG A 85 10.70 5.25 11.27
N TRP A 86 10.43 5.26 9.98
CA TRP A 86 9.91 6.44 9.31
C TRP A 86 8.99 6.05 8.16
N ALA A 87 8.03 6.94 7.90
CA ALA A 87 7.09 6.84 6.80
C ALA A 87 7.15 8.14 6.01
N GLN A 88 7.33 8.04 4.70
CA GLN A 88 7.53 9.15 3.80
C GLN A 88 6.40 9.20 2.79
N TRP A 89 5.65 10.29 2.78
CA TRP A 89 4.70 10.60 1.72
C TRP A 89 5.45 11.23 0.54
N ASN A 90 5.38 10.56 -0.60
CA ASN A 90 6.05 10.89 -1.84
C ASN A 90 4.98 11.16 -2.90
N LEU A 91 4.63 12.42 -3.13
CA LEU A 91 4.02 12.83 -4.40
C LEU A 91 4.95 13.85 -5.07
N PRO A 92 6.13 13.40 -5.55
CA PRO A 92 7.04 14.28 -6.27
C PRO A 92 6.43 14.66 -7.63
N ASP A 93 6.87 15.78 -8.21
CA ASP A 93 6.51 16.14 -9.59
C ASP A 93 6.99 15.07 -10.60
N GLU A 94 8.00 14.28 -10.22
CA GLU A 94 8.50 13.11 -10.97
C GLU A 94 8.35 11.83 -10.12
N PRO A 95 7.22 11.12 -10.23
CA PRO A 95 6.96 9.93 -9.45
C PRO A 95 7.82 8.74 -9.87
N PHE A 96 8.24 8.00 -8.86
CA PHE A 96 8.71 6.63 -9.04
C PHE A 96 7.51 5.69 -9.15
N HIS A 97 7.56 4.68 -10.03
CA HIS A 97 6.40 3.85 -10.36
C HIS A 97 6.55 2.40 -9.93
N LEU A 98 5.44 1.80 -9.49
CA LEU A 98 5.28 0.37 -9.26
C LEU A 98 4.02 -0.10 -9.99
N GLY A 99 4.17 -0.97 -10.98
CA GLY A 99 3.05 -1.41 -11.82
C GLY A 99 2.37 -0.25 -12.58
N ASP A 100 3.17 0.66 -13.14
CA ASP A 100 2.74 1.90 -13.81
C ASP A 100 1.97 2.90 -12.93
N LEU A 101 1.92 2.68 -11.61
CA LEU A 101 1.29 3.58 -10.66
C LEU A 101 2.33 4.34 -9.83
N PRO A 102 2.10 5.63 -9.53
CA PRO A 102 3.00 6.40 -8.69
C PRO A 102 3.01 5.85 -7.25
N ILE A 103 4.20 5.69 -6.69
CA ILE A 103 4.37 5.41 -5.26
C ILE A 103 3.95 6.64 -4.48
N ALA A 104 3.09 6.43 -3.48
CA ALA A 104 2.60 7.46 -2.57
C ALA A 104 3.25 7.37 -1.19
N TRP A 105 3.45 6.17 -0.65
CA TRP A 105 4.12 5.96 0.64
C TRP A 105 5.37 5.09 0.50
N GLN A 106 6.45 5.51 1.16
CA GLN A 106 7.61 4.66 1.46
C GLN A 106 7.74 4.53 2.97
N ILE A 107 7.69 3.31 3.50
CA ILE A 107 7.85 3.04 4.94
C ILE A 107 9.10 2.20 5.13
N SER A 108 9.96 2.64 6.05
CA SER A 108 11.24 1.98 6.31
C SER A 108 11.52 1.89 7.80
N ALA A 109 12.36 0.95 8.19
CA ALA A 109 12.86 0.85 9.55
C ALA A 109 14.32 0.43 9.59
N ARG A 110 14.99 0.70 10.70
CA ARG A 110 16.39 0.35 10.98
C ARG A 110 16.53 -0.36 12.32
N ALA A 111 17.63 -1.10 12.48
CA ALA A 111 17.89 -1.88 13.69
C ALA A 111 18.33 -1.00 14.87
N ASP A 112 19.08 0.06 14.61
CA ASP A 112 19.63 0.96 15.61
C ASP A 112 19.79 2.38 15.06
N THR A 113 19.96 3.36 15.95
CA THR A 113 20.09 4.78 15.58
C THR A 113 21.48 5.18 15.10
N SER A 114 22.49 4.30 15.22
CA SER A 114 23.87 4.59 14.83
C SER A 114 24.08 4.47 13.31
N SER A 115 23.29 3.63 12.65
CA SER A 115 23.25 3.54 11.19
C SER A 115 22.19 4.49 10.61
N PRO A 116 22.51 5.29 9.58
CA PRO A 116 21.53 6.09 8.86
C PRO A 116 20.74 5.28 7.83
N LEU A 117 21.11 4.02 7.57
CA LEU A 117 20.50 3.19 6.53
C LEU A 117 19.27 2.45 7.05
N ALA A 118 18.25 2.35 6.20
CA ALA A 118 17.14 1.43 6.43
C ALA A 118 17.66 -0.01 6.41
N ALA A 119 17.13 -0.84 7.31
CA ALA A 119 17.28 -2.30 7.29
C ALA A 119 16.35 -2.94 6.24
N TRP A 120 15.21 -2.31 5.98
CA TRP A 120 14.26 -2.70 4.94
C TRP A 120 13.36 -1.51 4.60
N SER A 121 12.77 -1.55 3.41
CA SER A 121 11.75 -0.58 2.97
C SER A 121 10.55 -1.30 2.37
N SER A 122 9.42 -0.59 2.36
CA SER A 122 8.17 -1.00 1.73
C SER A 122 7.54 0.19 1.04
N TYR A 123 6.80 -0.09 -0.02
CA TYR A 123 6.38 0.88 -1.01
C TYR A 123 4.94 0.66 -1.41
N PHE A 124 4.13 1.73 -1.40
CA PHE A 124 2.69 1.65 -1.61
C PHE A 124 2.25 2.72 -2.61
N THR A 125 1.44 2.35 -3.59
CA THR A 125 0.87 3.27 -4.60
C THR A 125 -0.31 4.07 -4.07
N THR A 126 -0.79 5.06 -4.83
CA THR A 126 -1.84 6.03 -4.45
C THR A 126 -3.18 5.43 -4.04
N ASP A 127 -3.59 4.31 -4.63
CA ASP A 127 -4.94 3.76 -4.47
C ASP A 127 -4.97 2.50 -3.59
N VAL A 128 -3.88 2.21 -2.87
CA VAL A 128 -3.89 1.13 -1.88
C VAL A 128 -4.94 1.43 -0.81
N PRO A 129 -5.71 0.43 -0.31
CA PRO A 129 -6.64 0.66 0.79
C PRO A 129 -5.91 1.20 2.03
N GLY A 130 -6.22 2.44 2.43
CA GLY A 130 -5.51 3.13 3.50
C GLY A 130 -5.57 2.42 4.85
N GLU A 131 -6.64 1.67 5.11
CA GLU A 131 -6.76 0.84 6.33
C GLU A 131 -5.69 -0.24 6.41
N ALA A 132 -5.29 -0.83 5.27
CA ALA A 132 -4.24 -1.86 5.26
C ALA A 132 -2.86 -1.26 5.54
N VAL A 133 -2.60 -0.04 5.06
CA VAL A 133 -1.36 0.71 5.37
C VAL A 133 -1.35 1.15 6.83
N ALA A 134 -2.48 1.62 7.35
CA ALA A 134 -2.62 2.00 8.75
C ALA A 134 -2.40 0.81 9.69
N ASP A 135 -3.04 -0.34 9.44
CA ASP A 135 -2.86 -1.54 10.25
C ASP A 135 -1.41 -2.08 10.19
N PHE A 136 -0.76 -1.97 9.02
CA PHE A 136 0.67 -2.25 8.88
C PHE A 136 1.54 -1.35 9.77
N LEU A 137 1.26 -0.04 9.79
CA LEU A 137 1.98 0.93 10.61
C LEU A 137 1.74 0.74 12.11
N VAL A 138 0.51 0.39 12.51
CA VAL A 138 0.20 0.02 13.91
C VAL A 138 0.99 -1.22 14.31
N ALA A 139 1.04 -2.25 13.46
CA ALA A 139 1.83 -3.44 13.73
C ALA A 139 3.34 -3.15 13.79
N LEU A 140 3.84 -2.22 12.96
CA LEU A 140 5.23 -1.77 12.94
C LEU A 140 5.61 -0.99 14.21
N ASP A 141 4.74 -0.08 14.65
CA ASP A 141 4.94 0.72 15.86
C ASP A 141 5.00 -0.15 17.13
N ALA A 142 4.14 -1.18 17.19
CA ALA A 142 4.09 -2.11 18.31
C ALA A 142 5.31 -3.05 18.45
N ARG A 143 6.25 -3.05 17.49
CA ARG A 143 7.47 -3.88 17.56
C ARG A 143 8.52 -3.23 18.44
N ASP A 144 9.15 -4.00 19.32
CA ASP A 144 10.36 -3.55 20.00
C ASP A 144 11.59 -3.55 19.06
N GLN A 145 11.64 -4.49 18.12
CA GLN A 145 12.76 -4.68 17.18
C GLN A 145 12.26 -4.65 15.73
N PRO A 146 12.17 -3.47 15.10
CA PRO A 146 11.48 -3.31 13.82
C PRO A 146 12.24 -3.92 12.64
N ALA A 147 13.55 -4.14 12.77
CA ALA A 147 14.39 -4.73 11.71
C ALA A 147 14.58 -6.25 11.83
N VAL A 148 14.15 -6.88 12.93
CA VAL A 148 14.38 -8.31 13.14
C VAL A 148 13.22 -9.12 12.55
N PRO A 149 13.46 -10.06 11.63
CA PRO A 149 12.43 -10.98 11.15
C PRO A 149 12.09 -11.98 12.26
N LEU A 150 10.82 -12.03 12.66
CA LEU A 150 10.36 -12.87 13.78
C LEU A 150 9.62 -14.14 13.33
N THR A 151 9.24 -14.23 12.06
CA THR A 151 8.37 -15.30 11.56
C THR A 151 8.77 -15.73 10.16
N ALA A 152 8.34 -16.93 9.78
CA ALA A 152 8.58 -17.48 8.46
C ALA A 152 7.58 -16.91 7.41
N PRO A 153 7.90 -16.99 6.10
CA PRO A 153 7.06 -16.46 5.02
C PRO A 153 5.63 -17.01 4.99
N GLU A 154 5.44 -18.26 5.44
CA GLU A 154 4.16 -18.97 5.44
C GLU A 154 3.08 -18.21 6.22
N LYS A 155 3.47 -17.39 7.20
CA LYS A 155 2.55 -16.56 7.99
C LYS A 155 1.76 -15.56 7.13
N VAL A 156 2.36 -15.07 6.04
CA VAL A 156 1.68 -14.18 5.09
C VAL A 156 0.57 -14.94 4.36
N LEU A 157 0.87 -16.16 3.90
CA LEU A 157 -0.08 -17.01 3.20
C LEU A 157 -1.19 -17.54 4.12
N ASP A 158 -0.86 -17.83 5.38
CA ASP A 158 -1.85 -18.17 6.41
C ASP A 158 -2.82 -17.01 6.67
N ALA A 159 -2.31 -15.77 6.72
CA ALA A 159 -3.13 -14.58 6.96
C ALA A 159 -4.17 -14.33 5.86
N VAL A 160 -3.81 -14.51 4.59
CA VAL A 160 -4.76 -14.37 3.47
C VAL A 160 -5.68 -15.57 3.34
N ALA A 161 -5.18 -16.79 3.58
CA ALA A 161 -5.99 -18.01 3.55
C ALA A 161 -7.07 -18.01 4.63
N ALA A 162 -6.80 -17.40 5.81
CA ALA A 162 -7.79 -17.23 6.87
C ALA A 162 -9.03 -16.43 6.42
N HIS A 163 -8.89 -15.60 5.37
CA HIS A 163 -9.97 -14.82 4.78
C HIS A 163 -10.45 -15.38 3.43
N GLY A 164 -10.13 -16.64 3.13
CA GLY A 164 -10.65 -17.37 1.98
C GLY A 164 -9.90 -17.13 0.66
N TRP A 165 -8.73 -16.47 0.68
CA TRP A 165 -7.87 -16.43 -0.50
C TRP A 165 -7.28 -17.81 -0.79
N LEU A 166 -7.10 -18.09 -2.07
CA LEU A 166 -6.63 -19.38 -2.58
C LEU A 166 -5.11 -19.31 -2.75
N ARG A 167 -4.40 -20.27 -2.17
CA ARG A 167 -2.97 -20.45 -2.48
C ARG A 167 -2.81 -20.90 -3.93
N ASP A 168 -1.76 -20.41 -4.57
CA ASP A 168 -1.41 -20.81 -5.93
C ASP A 168 -1.15 -22.33 -5.99
N ILE A 169 -1.62 -22.99 -7.05
CA ILE A 169 -1.50 -24.45 -7.19
C ILE A 169 -0.05 -24.85 -7.53
N ASP A 170 0.61 -24.06 -8.37
CA ASP A 170 1.97 -24.30 -8.83
C ASP A 170 2.99 -23.83 -7.78
N GLN A 171 2.65 -22.78 -7.03
CA GLN A 171 3.52 -22.17 -6.01
C GLN A 171 2.81 -21.92 -4.66
N PRO A 172 2.30 -22.97 -3.98
CA PRO A 172 1.48 -22.84 -2.77
C PRO A 172 2.22 -22.28 -1.55
N GLN A 173 3.55 -22.19 -1.62
CA GLN A 173 4.43 -21.63 -0.59
C GLN A 173 4.86 -20.19 -0.90
N ALA A 174 4.53 -19.67 -2.08
CA ALA A 174 5.01 -18.36 -2.52
C ALA A 174 3.89 -17.43 -3.00
N ALA A 175 2.70 -17.91 -3.33
CA ALA A 175 1.64 -17.04 -3.84
C ALA A 175 0.22 -17.43 -3.37
N ALA A 176 -0.64 -16.42 -3.36
CA ALA A 176 -2.07 -16.57 -3.16
C ALA A 176 -2.84 -15.49 -3.95
N THR A 177 -4.10 -15.78 -4.26
CA THR A 177 -5.00 -14.90 -5.00
C THR A 177 -6.39 -14.90 -4.40
N ASP A 178 -7.12 -13.79 -4.56
CA ASP A 178 -8.51 -13.75 -4.14
C ASP A 178 -9.37 -14.70 -5.01
N PRO A 179 -10.55 -15.15 -4.53
CA PRO A 179 -11.41 -16.08 -5.27
C PRO A 179 -11.88 -15.58 -6.64
N THR A 180 -11.82 -14.28 -6.91
CA THR A 180 -12.21 -13.68 -8.19
C THR A 180 -11.03 -13.39 -9.12
N PHE A 181 -9.80 -13.73 -8.71
CA PHE A 181 -8.56 -13.57 -9.49
C PHE A 181 -8.34 -12.11 -9.96
N THR A 182 -8.67 -11.17 -9.08
CA THR A 182 -8.49 -9.73 -9.29
C THR A 182 -7.42 -9.13 -8.40
N SER A 183 -6.91 -9.89 -7.44
CA SER A 183 -5.91 -9.47 -6.48
C SER A 183 -5.01 -10.64 -6.12
N HIS A 184 -3.74 -10.31 -5.95
CA HIS A 184 -2.68 -11.28 -5.82
C HIS A 184 -1.71 -10.83 -4.73
N ILE A 185 -1.11 -11.81 -4.08
CA ILE A 185 0.07 -11.64 -3.24
C ILE A 185 1.07 -12.72 -3.60
N SER A 186 2.32 -12.34 -3.83
CA SER A 186 3.38 -13.29 -4.17
C SER A 186 4.73 -12.91 -3.58
N LEU A 187 5.53 -13.92 -3.29
CA LEU A 187 6.92 -13.82 -2.92
C LEU A 187 7.74 -14.09 -4.17
N GLY A 188 8.41 -13.06 -4.68
CA GLY A 188 9.15 -13.13 -5.93
C GLY A 188 10.29 -12.12 -5.95
N GLU A 189 11.00 -12.06 -7.07
CA GLU A 189 12.10 -11.10 -7.24
C GLU A 189 11.59 -9.67 -7.06
N VAL A 190 12.29 -8.92 -6.20
CA VAL A 190 11.94 -7.54 -5.89
C VAL A 190 12.28 -6.64 -7.09
N PRO A 191 11.40 -5.70 -7.49
CA PRO A 191 11.71 -4.74 -8.54
C PRO A 191 13.01 -3.95 -8.24
N PRO A 192 13.83 -3.63 -9.26
CA PRO A 192 15.22 -3.16 -9.09
C PRO A 192 15.39 -1.82 -8.36
N LEU A 193 14.30 -1.13 -8.05
CA LEU A 193 14.28 0.23 -7.51
C LEU A 193 13.70 0.28 -6.09
N ILE A 194 13.32 -0.87 -5.54
CA ILE A 194 12.93 -1.04 -4.14
C ILE A 194 14.23 -1.11 -3.32
N GLN A 195 14.41 -0.16 -2.40
CA GLN A 195 15.60 -0.10 -1.57
C GLN A 195 15.51 -1.08 -0.41
N ASP A 196 16.57 -1.88 -0.25
CA ASP A 196 16.74 -2.82 0.84
C ASP A 196 18.17 -2.73 1.39
N ALA A 197 18.37 -3.11 2.65
CA ALA A 197 19.69 -3.21 3.25
C ALA A 197 20.48 -4.41 2.75
N ASP A 198 19.83 -5.41 2.14
CA ASP A 198 20.51 -6.60 1.64
C ASP A 198 21.47 -6.22 0.51
N PRO A 199 22.80 -6.26 0.75
CA PRO A 199 23.78 -5.88 -0.26
C PRO A 199 23.79 -6.85 -1.45
N ARG A 200 23.17 -8.04 -1.33
CA ARG A 200 23.02 -8.99 -2.43
C ARG A 200 22.22 -8.41 -3.58
N ALA A 201 21.30 -7.47 -3.31
CA ALA A 201 20.61 -6.71 -4.35
C ALA A 201 21.58 -5.95 -5.28
N LEU A 202 22.79 -5.63 -4.80
CA LEU A 202 23.82 -4.89 -5.56
C LEU A 202 24.84 -5.80 -6.26
N THR A 203 24.89 -7.09 -5.92
CA THR A 203 25.92 -8.02 -6.41
C THR A 203 25.40 -9.15 -7.29
N THR A 204 24.08 -9.28 -7.42
CA THR A 204 23.45 -10.32 -8.23
C THR A 204 23.77 -10.06 -9.70
N ALA A 205 24.36 -11.04 -10.39
CA ALA A 205 24.65 -10.92 -11.82
C ALA A 205 23.34 -10.87 -12.62
N ALA A 206 23.37 -10.32 -13.84
CA ALA A 206 22.15 -10.13 -14.66
C ALA A 206 21.36 -11.43 -14.95
N ASP A 207 21.97 -12.61 -14.75
CA ASP A 207 21.37 -13.93 -14.97
C ASP A 207 21.03 -14.69 -13.66
N GLU A 208 21.25 -14.09 -12.49
CA GLU A 208 20.89 -14.67 -11.18
C GLU A 208 19.59 -14.06 -10.66
N ALA A 209 18.72 -14.88 -10.08
CA ALA A 209 17.48 -14.40 -9.48
C ALA A 209 17.79 -13.48 -8.29
N GLY A 210 17.28 -12.24 -8.34
CA GLY A 210 17.42 -11.26 -7.27
C GLY A 210 16.82 -11.71 -5.94
N PRO A 211 17.08 -10.95 -4.85
CA PRO A 211 16.52 -11.26 -3.55
C PRO A 211 14.98 -11.22 -3.60
N ALA A 212 14.34 -12.20 -2.97
CA ALA A 212 12.88 -12.35 -3.01
C ALA A 212 12.21 -11.51 -1.92
N GLY A 213 11.15 -10.80 -2.28
CA GLY A 213 10.33 -9.99 -1.39
C GLY A 213 8.85 -10.11 -1.75
N TRP A 214 8.00 -9.69 -0.81
CA TRP A 214 6.56 -9.81 -0.98
C TRP A 214 6.03 -8.67 -1.84
N GLN A 215 5.14 -9.00 -2.76
CA GLN A 215 4.45 -8.06 -3.62
C GLN A 215 2.96 -8.37 -3.58
N ALA A 216 2.14 -7.33 -3.56
CA ALA A 216 0.69 -7.45 -3.63
C ALA A 216 0.15 -6.42 -4.63
N TRP A 217 -0.84 -6.82 -5.43
CA TRP A 217 -1.46 -5.91 -6.40
C TRP A 217 -2.90 -6.32 -6.66
N ALA A 218 -3.69 -5.36 -7.14
CA ALA A 218 -5.01 -5.61 -7.66
C ALA A 218 -5.03 -5.33 -9.17
N GLU A 219 -5.39 -6.33 -9.95
CA GLU A 219 -5.62 -6.28 -11.40
C GLU A 219 -7.12 -6.57 -11.65
N PRO A 220 -7.99 -5.54 -11.73
CA PRO A 220 -9.44 -5.72 -11.74
C PRO A 220 -9.99 -6.56 -12.90
N ALA A 221 -9.23 -6.68 -13.98
CA ALA A 221 -9.51 -7.55 -15.11
C ALA A 221 -8.20 -7.93 -15.79
N LEU A 222 -8.14 -9.12 -16.38
CA LEU A 222 -6.93 -9.61 -17.04
C LEU A 222 -6.43 -8.62 -18.11
N GLY A 223 -5.19 -8.18 -17.98
CA GLY A 223 -4.52 -7.21 -18.85
C GLY A 223 -4.93 -5.76 -18.60
N ALA A 224 -5.76 -5.47 -17.59
CA ALA A 224 -6.05 -4.11 -17.17
C ALA A 224 -4.87 -3.54 -16.36
N PRO A 225 -4.69 -2.21 -16.33
CA PRO A 225 -3.76 -1.58 -15.40
C PRO A 225 -4.06 -1.99 -13.97
N CYS A 226 -3.02 -2.09 -13.14
CA CYS A 226 -3.19 -2.30 -11.71
C CYS A 226 -4.05 -1.16 -11.13
N LEU A 227 -4.96 -1.50 -10.22
CA LEU A 227 -5.65 -0.50 -9.40
C LEU A 227 -4.70 0.06 -8.35
N TRP A 228 -3.96 -0.82 -7.68
CA TRP A 228 -2.90 -0.49 -6.74
C TRP A 228 -1.85 -1.59 -6.73
N ALA A 229 -0.65 -1.24 -6.29
CA ALA A 229 0.45 -2.16 -6.09
C ALA A 229 1.24 -1.82 -4.81
N VAL A 230 1.80 -2.84 -4.19
CA VAL A 230 2.63 -2.75 -2.99
C VAL A 230 3.82 -3.68 -3.17
N SER A 231 5.00 -3.22 -2.77
CA SER A 231 6.21 -4.02 -2.75
C SER A 231 6.93 -3.87 -1.41
N PHE A 232 7.29 -5.01 -0.83
CA PHE A 232 8.09 -5.13 0.38
C PHE A 232 9.48 -5.61 0.00
N GLY A 233 10.53 -4.96 0.51
CA GLY A 233 11.90 -5.44 0.34
C GLY A 233 12.07 -6.86 0.90
N SER A 234 13.07 -7.57 0.39
CA SER A 234 13.43 -8.91 0.82
C SER A 234 13.70 -9.07 2.32
N SER A 235 14.21 -8.02 2.98
CA SER A 235 14.47 -8.00 4.42
C SER A 235 13.26 -7.56 5.26
N ALA A 236 12.11 -7.26 4.64
CA ALA A 236 10.92 -6.83 5.36
C ALA A 236 10.37 -7.99 6.23
N PRO A 237 10.10 -7.76 7.53
CA PRO A 237 9.60 -8.81 8.42
C PRO A 237 8.27 -9.40 7.95
N HIS A 238 8.21 -10.73 7.80
CA HIS A 238 7.04 -11.43 7.28
C HIS A 238 5.79 -11.26 8.15
N ASP A 239 5.92 -11.02 9.44
CA ASP A 239 4.78 -10.76 10.31
C ASP A 239 4.16 -9.38 10.10
N LEU A 240 4.93 -8.40 9.64
CA LEU A 240 4.39 -7.11 9.20
C LEU A 240 3.67 -7.23 7.87
N VAL A 241 4.26 -7.94 6.91
CA VAL A 241 3.59 -8.26 5.65
C VAL A 241 2.29 -9.04 5.91
N ALA A 242 2.29 -9.96 6.88
CA ALA A 242 1.10 -10.69 7.28
C ALA A 242 0.02 -9.79 7.93
N ALA A 243 0.41 -8.77 8.70
CA ALA A 243 -0.54 -7.80 9.25
C ALA A 243 -1.22 -6.98 8.14
N PHE A 244 -0.42 -6.50 7.17
CA PHE A 244 -0.95 -5.85 5.97
C PHE A 244 -1.90 -6.80 5.22
N ALA A 245 -1.48 -8.04 4.96
CA ALA A 245 -2.24 -9.01 4.19
C ALA A 245 -3.56 -9.41 4.89
N ALA A 246 -3.54 -9.61 6.22
CA ALA A 246 -4.76 -9.85 7.01
C ALA A 246 -5.73 -8.68 6.91
N SER A 247 -5.22 -7.44 6.99
CA SER A 247 -6.05 -6.24 6.86
C SER A 247 -6.63 -6.12 5.44
N LEU A 248 -5.81 -6.26 4.41
CA LEU A 248 -6.20 -6.18 3.00
C LEU A 248 -7.29 -7.20 2.64
N THR A 249 -7.17 -8.42 3.17
CA THR A 249 -8.09 -9.53 2.89
C THR A 249 -9.31 -9.56 3.80
N SER A 250 -9.39 -8.66 4.78
CA SER A 250 -10.53 -8.55 5.69
C SER A 250 -11.84 -8.37 4.93
N THR A 251 -12.86 -9.11 5.36
CA THR A 251 -14.23 -8.98 4.85
C THR A 251 -15.00 -7.84 5.49
N ALA A 252 -14.40 -7.12 6.45
CA ALA A 252 -15.02 -5.97 7.09
C ALA A 252 -15.17 -4.83 6.07
N PRO A 253 -16.39 -4.27 5.89
CA PRO A 253 -16.60 -3.20 4.95
C PRO A 253 -15.84 -1.95 5.37
N VAL A 254 -15.41 -1.17 4.39
CA VAL A 254 -14.70 0.09 4.58
C VAL A 254 -15.56 1.26 4.11
N LEU A 255 -15.39 2.41 4.73
CA LEU A 255 -16.14 3.60 4.38
C LEU A 255 -15.49 4.27 3.17
N ARG A 256 -16.26 4.53 2.11
CA ARG A 256 -15.79 5.24 0.92
C ARG A 256 -16.77 6.32 0.48
N ARG A 257 -16.25 7.49 0.13
CA ARG A 257 -16.99 8.59 -0.50
C ARG A 257 -16.88 8.58 -2.02
N VAL A 258 -15.75 8.08 -2.51
CA VAL A 258 -15.45 7.89 -3.93
C VAL A 258 -15.18 6.40 -4.14
N LEU A 259 -15.81 5.82 -5.15
CA LEU A 259 -15.61 4.42 -5.52
C LEU A 259 -14.69 4.34 -6.74
N PRO A 260 -13.70 3.43 -6.78
CA PRO A 260 -12.89 3.24 -7.97
C PRO A 260 -13.76 2.76 -9.13
N GLU A 261 -13.72 3.46 -10.26
CA GLU A 261 -14.58 3.13 -11.40
C GLU A 261 -14.26 1.73 -11.95
N ALA A 262 -12.98 1.33 -11.96
CA ALA A 262 -12.52 0.05 -12.47
C ALA A 262 -13.07 -1.17 -11.71
N THR A 263 -13.44 -1.02 -10.44
CA THR A 263 -13.94 -2.10 -9.58
C THR A 263 -15.37 -1.89 -9.12
N ARG A 264 -16.02 -0.80 -9.53
CA ARG A 264 -17.33 -0.36 -9.03
C ARG A 264 -18.41 -1.43 -9.08
N GLU A 265 -18.46 -2.21 -10.16
CA GLU A 265 -19.45 -3.28 -10.36
C GLU A 265 -19.15 -4.54 -9.53
N ARG A 266 -17.93 -4.66 -9.01
CA ARG A 266 -17.46 -5.78 -8.18
C ARG A 266 -17.61 -5.50 -6.68
N LEU A 267 -17.99 -4.27 -6.30
CA LEU A 267 -18.16 -3.87 -4.92
C LEU A 267 -19.58 -4.13 -4.41
N LEU A 268 -19.67 -4.80 -3.26
CA LEU A 268 -20.84 -4.76 -2.41
C LEU A 268 -20.90 -3.38 -1.75
N ARG A 269 -22.08 -2.74 -1.76
CA ARG A 269 -22.27 -1.38 -1.25
C ARG A 269 -23.53 -1.29 -0.39
N ALA A 270 -23.43 -0.56 0.72
CA ALA A 270 -24.55 -0.14 1.55
C ALA A 270 -24.39 1.35 1.91
N PRO A 271 -25.48 2.12 2.04
CA PRO A 271 -25.39 3.50 2.54
C PRO A 271 -24.82 3.52 3.96
N ALA A 272 -24.01 4.54 4.26
CA ALA A 272 -23.37 4.72 5.57
C ALA A 272 -24.24 5.46 6.58
#